data_AF-A0A0U5AHA4-F1
#
_entry.id   AF-A0A0U5AHA4-F1
#
_cell.length_a   1.000
_cell.length_b   1.000
_cell.length_c   1.000
_cell.angle_alpha   90.00
_cell.angle_beta   90.00
_cell.angle_gamma   90.00
#
_symmetry.space_group_name_H-M   'P 1'
#
loop_
_entity.id
_entity.type
_entity.pdbx_description
1 polymer ?
#
loop_
_entity_poly.entity_id
_entity_poly.type
_entity_poly.pdbx_seq_one_letter_code
_entity_poly.pdbx_strand_id
1 'polypeptide(L)'
;MSKGFKWFLWVFVPLLLVVASYSWLLSEEKKASEGAKASAVTEAPQAPSQEPQKVEIALDKQTYRGGDTIKITGKIPAGMKVNFIEISAVEKKVQVSRLDRKDYKFYLSKEIPAFYHILIREDYVAKIDKNGTVEEKPVKEVYTKWKQEKKWRIGEFMKESNADMAFITPPKIVSEIKVWKSTVTKAIIGSRGEPLPPLTDKKDIKKESARLLQTRMKDLSNLFSLAKIETKEDGTFEATFKLPDNAPPGAYSVIAVVNKEVKSDPAKFTCEVSFPKVYFPVAGTSTNVFGPLILSLAICTFGVIMGAGGGFILNPLLILIYHIPHGVVAGSVMPTVLFSQATGIYNYSKIGFINWKLGITVGIFMALGGFFGPLLNQFVTVDEYKFVFGIVLLILAALMLWQTTPGYIEKSKKEKAILEEFKKKAAAAKAGKEQK
;
A
#
# COMPACT_ATOMS: atom_id res chain seq x y z
N MET A 1 35.07 6.31 -29.07
CA MET A 1 33.90 6.62 -28.21
C MET A 1 32.63 6.22 -28.94
N SER A 2 32.03 5.09 -28.56
CA SER A 2 30.99 4.40 -29.34
C SER A 2 29.64 5.10 -29.27
N LYS A 3 28.80 4.90 -30.29
CA LYS A 3 27.46 5.48 -30.46
C LYS A 3 26.53 5.27 -29.23
N GLY A 4 26.82 4.31 -28.36
CA GLY A 4 26.08 4.09 -27.10
C GLY A 4 26.31 5.16 -26.02
N PHE A 5 27.49 5.78 -25.96
CA PHE A 5 27.80 6.82 -24.97
C PHE A 5 27.10 8.16 -25.30
N LYS A 6 26.89 8.44 -26.59
CA LYS A 6 26.10 9.60 -27.04
C LYS A 6 24.59 9.45 -26.76
N TRP A 7 24.06 8.23 -26.78
CA TRP A 7 22.66 7.96 -26.40
C TRP A 7 22.43 8.10 -24.89
N PHE A 8 23.40 7.67 -24.09
CA PHE A 8 23.36 7.82 -22.63
C PHE A 8 23.36 9.29 -22.20
N LEU A 9 24.17 10.15 -22.84
CA LEU A 9 24.16 11.60 -22.57
C LEU A 9 22.86 12.31 -23.00
N TRP A 10 22.20 11.86 -24.09
CA TRP A 10 20.99 12.52 -24.58
C TRP A 10 19.73 12.21 -23.77
N VAL A 11 19.69 11.08 -23.05
CA VAL A 11 18.53 10.67 -22.24
C VAL A 11 18.69 11.10 -20.77
N PHE A 12 19.91 11.09 -20.21
CA PHE A 12 20.13 11.39 -18.80
C PHE A 12 20.34 12.87 -18.46
N VAL A 13 20.90 13.67 -19.38
CA VAL A 13 21.15 15.10 -19.13
C VAL A 13 19.84 15.92 -19.04
N PRO A 14 18.78 15.65 -19.84
CA PRO A 14 17.49 16.32 -19.65
C PRO A 14 16.80 15.91 -18.33
N LEU A 15 16.98 14.66 -17.88
CA LEU A 15 16.37 14.18 -16.63
C LEU A 15 16.97 14.84 -15.39
N LEU A 16 18.29 15.12 -15.41
CA LEU A 16 18.98 15.88 -14.36
C LEU A 16 18.60 17.36 -14.33
N LEU A 17 18.31 17.96 -15.49
CA LEU A 17 17.85 19.35 -15.57
C LEU A 17 16.40 19.51 -15.09
N VAL A 18 15.52 18.52 -15.30
CA VAL A 18 14.15 18.54 -14.76
C VAL A 18 14.14 18.38 -13.23
N VAL A 19 15.06 17.60 -12.66
CA VAL A 19 15.21 17.45 -11.20
C VAL A 19 15.79 18.71 -10.56
N ALA A 20 16.73 19.40 -11.23
CA ALA A 20 17.28 20.67 -10.77
C ALA A 20 16.24 21.81 -10.79
N SER A 21 15.40 21.88 -11.84
CA SER A 21 14.31 22.86 -11.93
C SER A 21 13.22 22.65 -10.87
N TYR A 22 12.92 21.39 -10.52
CA TYR A 22 11.98 21.08 -9.43
C TYR A 22 12.52 21.44 -8.05
N SER A 23 13.84 21.29 -7.82
CA SER A 23 14.48 21.68 -6.56
C SER A 23 14.54 23.20 -6.36
N TRP A 24 14.62 23.97 -7.45
CA TRP A 24 14.58 25.43 -7.41
C TRP A 24 13.16 25.97 -7.20
N LEU A 25 12.15 25.37 -7.85
CA LEU A 25 10.74 25.74 -7.68
C LEU A 25 10.23 25.48 -6.24
N LEU A 26 10.66 24.38 -5.61
CA LEU A 26 10.37 24.08 -4.21
C LEU A 26 11.07 25.03 -3.23
N SER A 27 12.19 25.64 -3.63
CA SER A 27 12.88 26.67 -2.82
C SER A 27 12.17 28.02 -2.88
N GLU A 28 11.48 28.35 -3.97
CA GLU A 28 10.68 29.59 -4.07
C GLU A 28 9.34 29.47 -3.33
N GLU A 29 8.67 28.31 -3.36
CA GLU A 29 7.47 28.07 -2.53
C GLU A 29 7.78 28.17 -1.02
N LYS A 30 8.98 27.75 -0.60
CA LYS A 30 9.42 27.87 0.80
C LYS A 30 9.65 29.33 1.22
N LYS A 31 10.21 30.16 0.33
CA LYS A 31 10.36 31.61 0.55
C LYS A 31 9.03 32.35 0.53
N ALA A 32 8.08 31.91 -0.30
CA ALA A 32 6.73 32.48 -0.35
C ALA A 32 5.90 32.11 0.90
N SER A 33 6.11 30.93 1.50
CA SER A 33 5.41 30.55 2.75
C SER A 33 6.03 31.17 4.02
N GLU A 34 7.33 31.46 4.01
CA GLU A 34 8.02 32.14 5.11
C GLU A 34 7.74 33.65 5.15
N GLY A 35 7.33 34.27 4.03
CA GLY A 35 6.95 35.68 3.95
C GLY A 35 5.53 36.05 4.41
N ALA A 36 4.68 35.07 4.78
CA ALA A 36 3.25 35.30 5.00
C ALA A 36 2.74 35.02 6.44
N LYS A 37 3.61 34.90 7.44
CA LYS A 37 3.18 34.79 8.86
C LYS A 37 4.00 35.66 9.79
N ALA A 38 3.76 36.97 9.71
CA ALA A 38 4.02 37.90 10.79
C ALA A 38 2.79 38.81 10.94
N SER A 39 1.84 38.38 11.76
CA SER A 39 0.88 39.29 12.40
C SER A 39 0.68 38.79 13.83
N ALA A 40 1.27 39.54 14.74
CA ALA A 40 1.09 39.42 16.17
C ALA A 40 -0.37 39.70 16.54
N VAL A 41 -0.93 38.90 17.45
CA VAL A 41 -2.13 39.26 18.21
C VAL A 41 -1.71 39.35 19.66
N THR A 42 -1.79 40.58 20.16
CA THR A 42 -1.54 41.00 21.54
C THR A 42 -2.51 40.32 22.50
N GLU A 43 -1.97 39.69 23.54
CA GLU A 43 -2.71 39.13 24.67
C GLU A 43 -3.00 40.24 25.70
N ALA A 44 -4.24 40.30 26.19
CA ALA A 44 -4.63 41.08 27.38
C ALA A 44 -5.46 40.17 28.30
N PRO A 45 -5.39 40.37 29.64
CA PRO A 45 -5.54 39.29 30.61
C PRO A 45 -7.01 39.04 30.97
N GLN A 46 -7.41 37.76 31.01
CA GLN A 46 -8.65 37.34 31.66
C GLN A 46 -8.36 36.43 32.85
N ALA A 47 -9.04 36.76 33.95
CA ALA A 47 -8.93 36.22 35.29
C ALA A 47 -9.40 34.74 35.38
N PRO A 48 -9.06 34.02 36.48
CA PRO A 48 -8.91 32.57 36.48
C PRO A 48 -10.27 31.87 36.43
N SER A 49 -10.47 31.09 35.37
CA SER A 49 -11.61 30.18 35.22
C SER A 49 -11.08 28.75 35.29
N GLN A 50 -11.65 27.96 36.20
CA GLN A 50 -11.21 26.63 36.61
C GLN A 50 -10.83 25.71 35.42
N GLU A 51 -9.60 25.18 35.44
CA GLU A 51 -9.03 24.31 34.40
C GLU A 51 -9.72 22.94 34.36
N PRO A 52 -10.19 22.47 33.19
CA PRO A 52 -10.51 21.06 33.01
C PRO A 52 -9.20 20.26 32.97
N GLN A 53 -9.09 19.26 33.85
CA GLN A 53 -7.95 18.35 33.98
C GLN A 53 -7.50 17.81 32.62
N LYS A 54 -6.40 18.35 32.09
CA LYS A 54 -5.97 18.16 30.70
C LYS A 54 -4.93 17.05 30.60
N VAL A 55 -5.09 16.16 29.60
CA VAL A 55 -4.06 15.17 29.28
C VAL A 55 -3.03 15.82 28.37
N GLU A 56 -1.80 15.96 28.87
CA GLU A 56 -0.68 16.53 28.12
C GLU A 56 0.16 15.43 27.47
N ILE A 57 0.65 15.70 26.26
CA ILE A 57 1.56 14.80 25.52
C ILE A 57 2.79 15.56 25.08
N ALA A 58 3.94 14.95 25.30
CA ALA A 58 5.23 15.36 24.78
C ALA A 58 5.88 14.21 23.99
N LEU A 59 6.57 14.58 22.91
CA LEU A 59 7.36 13.67 22.08
C LEU A 59 8.84 13.93 22.30
N ASP A 60 9.68 12.90 22.20
CA ASP A 60 11.13 13.06 22.37
C ASP A 60 11.77 13.93 21.29
N LYS A 61 11.19 13.93 20.08
CA LYS A 61 11.64 14.73 18.94
C LYS A 61 10.43 15.27 18.19
N GLN A 62 10.67 16.33 17.42
CA GLN A 62 9.67 16.92 16.53
C GLN A 62 9.77 16.36 15.10
N THR A 63 10.91 15.76 14.74
CA THR A 63 11.19 15.23 13.41
C THR A 63 11.69 13.79 13.51
N TYR A 64 11.08 12.91 12.72
CA TYR A 64 11.43 11.49 12.63
C TYR A 64 11.60 11.06 11.17
N ARG A 65 12.27 9.93 10.96
CA ARG A 65 12.35 9.23 9.67
C ARG A 65 11.66 7.87 9.77
N GLY A 66 11.23 7.33 8.63
CA GLY A 66 10.69 5.97 8.59
C GLY A 66 11.72 4.97 9.11
N GLY A 67 11.34 4.21 10.14
CA GLY A 67 12.18 3.28 10.88
C GLY A 67 12.54 3.73 12.31
N ASP A 68 12.40 5.03 12.60
CA ASP A 68 12.72 5.59 13.90
C ASP A 68 11.74 5.13 14.98
N THR A 69 12.23 5.12 16.21
CA THR A 69 11.43 4.83 17.40
C THR A 69 11.02 6.13 18.07
N ILE A 70 9.72 6.34 18.19
CA ILE A 70 9.08 7.48 18.81
C ILE A 70 8.83 7.14 20.28
N LYS A 71 9.33 7.98 21.18
CA LYS A 71 8.97 7.91 22.61
C LYS A 71 7.89 8.94 22.88
N ILE A 72 6.76 8.44 23.35
CA ILE A 72 5.57 9.23 23.67
C ILE A 72 5.47 9.29 25.18
N THR A 73 5.56 10.50 25.71
CA THR A 73 5.45 10.76 27.15
C THR A 73 4.28 11.70 27.39
N GLY A 74 3.70 11.68 28.59
CA GLY A 74 2.63 12.60 28.91
C GLY A 74 2.20 12.52 30.36
N LYS A 75 1.35 13.47 30.74
CA LYS A 75 0.79 13.55 32.09
C LYS A 75 -0.73 13.38 32.00
N ILE A 76 -1.26 12.52 32.85
CA ILE A 76 -2.69 12.23 32.97
C ILE A 76 -3.17 12.53 34.40
N PRO A 77 -4.47 12.78 34.58
CA PRO A 77 -5.07 12.91 35.90
C PRO A 77 -4.82 11.67 36.76
N ALA A 78 -4.51 11.88 38.04
CA ALA A 78 -4.16 10.82 38.99
C ALA A 78 -5.26 9.74 39.06
N GLY A 79 -4.84 8.46 39.08
CA GLY A 79 -5.74 7.30 39.15
C GLY A 79 -6.30 6.80 37.82
N MET A 80 -6.06 7.50 36.70
CA MET A 80 -6.43 7.03 35.36
C MET A 80 -5.23 6.41 34.63
N LYS A 81 -5.48 5.69 33.53
CA LYS A 81 -4.42 5.12 32.70
C LYS A 81 -4.75 5.29 31.22
N VAL A 82 -3.74 5.56 30.38
CA VAL A 82 -3.91 5.65 28.92
C VAL A 82 -4.17 4.27 28.36
N ASN A 83 -5.34 4.06 27.76
CA ASN A 83 -5.73 2.77 27.20
C ASN A 83 -5.33 2.64 25.74
N PHE A 84 -5.36 3.77 25.00
CA PHE A 84 -5.05 3.79 23.59
C PHE A 84 -4.24 5.03 23.20
N ILE A 85 -3.43 4.90 22.15
CA ILE A 85 -2.78 6.04 21.49
C ILE A 85 -3.06 5.94 20.00
N GLU A 86 -3.70 6.95 19.45
CA GLU A 86 -3.97 7.07 18.02
C GLU A 86 -2.85 7.86 17.34
N ILE A 87 -2.28 7.31 16.27
CA ILE A 87 -1.24 7.93 15.44
C ILE A 87 -1.76 7.98 14.01
N SER A 88 -1.92 9.18 13.44
CA SER A 88 -2.44 9.38 12.08
C SER A 88 -1.62 10.39 11.31
N ALA A 89 -1.41 10.13 10.02
CA ALA A 89 -0.96 11.17 9.09
C ALA A 89 -2.07 12.23 8.93
N VAL A 90 -1.69 13.51 8.99
CA VAL A 90 -2.64 14.64 8.91
C VAL A 90 -2.73 15.18 7.49
N GLU A 91 -1.58 15.38 6.85
CA GLU A 91 -1.49 16.05 5.55
C GLU A 91 -1.69 15.07 4.39
N LYS A 92 -1.01 13.92 4.44
CA LYS A 92 -1.02 12.97 3.34
C LYS A 92 -2.27 12.11 3.38
N LYS A 93 -3.12 12.30 2.39
CA LYS A 93 -4.34 11.52 2.14
C LYS A 93 -4.17 10.67 0.88
N VAL A 94 -4.90 9.56 0.83
CA VAL A 94 -4.80 8.55 -0.22
C VAL A 94 -6.18 8.14 -0.70
N GLN A 95 -6.24 7.76 -1.98
CA GLN A 95 -7.43 7.16 -2.53
C GLN A 95 -7.50 5.68 -2.17
N VAL A 96 -8.61 5.27 -1.56
CA VAL A 96 -8.89 3.87 -1.26
C VAL A 96 -10.27 3.52 -1.78
N SER A 97 -10.35 2.35 -2.42
CA SER A 97 -11.59 1.78 -2.93
C SER A 97 -11.84 0.41 -2.35
N ARG A 98 -13.11 0.07 -2.14
CA ARG A 98 -13.55 -1.25 -1.69
C ARG A 98 -14.83 -1.64 -2.42
N LEU A 99 -14.85 -2.83 -3.02
CA LEU A 99 -16.06 -3.44 -3.55
C LEU A 99 -16.65 -4.37 -2.49
N ASP A 100 -17.85 -4.08 -2.02
CA ASP A 100 -18.62 -5.01 -1.20
C ASP A 100 -19.34 -6.01 -2.09
N ARG A 101 -18.90 -7.27 -2.06
CA ARG A 101 -19.45 -8.34 -2.91
C ARG A 101 -20.83 -8.82 -2.47
N LYS A 102 -21.29 -8.50 -1.25
CA LYS A 102 -22.64 -8.90 -0.79
C LYS A 102 -23.70 -8.08 -1.51
N ASP A 103 -23.55 -6.76 -1.49
CA ASP A 103 -24.52 -5.83 -2.06
C ASP A 103 -24.08 -5.26 -3.42
N TYR A 104 -22.91 -5.68 -3.92
CA TYR A 104 -22.24 -5.10 -5.09
C TYR A 104 -22.16 -3.56 -5.04
N LYS A 105 -21.80 -3.03 -3.86
CA LYS A 105 -21.59 -1.59 -3.66
C LYS A 105 -20.10 -1.29 -3.72
N PHE A 106 -19.72 -0.37 -4.59
CA PHE A 106 -18.35 0.12 -4.70
C PHE A 106 -18.22 1.42 -3.92
N TYR A 107 -17.32 1.44 -2.94
CA TYR A 107 -17.03 2.59 -2.09
C TYR A 107 -15.69 3.19 -2.48
N LEU A 108 -15.61 4.52 -2.55
CA LEU A 108 -14.38 5.26 -2.84
C LEU A 108 -14.29 6.48 -1.92
N SER A 109 -13.12 6.66 -1.31
CA SER A 109 -12.75 7.93 -0.66
C SER A 109 -11.33 8.32 -1.06
N LYS A 110 -11.11 9.62 -1.23
CA LYS A 110 -9.80 10.23 -1.49
C LYS A 110 -9.15 10.80 -0.23
N GLU A 111 -9.84 10.72 0.89
CA GLU A 111 -9.50 11.45 2.12
C GLU A 111 -9.04 10.52 3.25
N ILE A 112 -8.83 9.25 2.93
CA ILE A 112 -8.29 8.29 3.88
C ILE A 112 -6.84 8.70 4.22
N PRO A 113 -6.43 8.68 5.49
CA PRO A 113 -5.08 9.05 5.86
C PRO A 113 -4.09 8.02 5.30
N ALA A 114 -2.94 8.49 4.78
CA ALA A 114 -1.93 7.62 4.18
C ALA A 114 -1.37 6.59 5.17
N PHE A 115 -1.31 6.98 6.45
CA PHE A 115 -0.92 6.16 7.59
C PHE A 115 -1.91 6.34 8.75
N TYR A 116 -2.27 5.23 9.39
CA TYR A 116 -3.14 5.21 10.55
C TYR A 116 -2.81 4.01 11.44
N HIS A 117 -2.63 4.24 12.74
CA HIS A 117 -2.29 3.19 13.69
C HIS A 117 -2.85 3.51 15.08
N ILE A 118 -3.30 2.49 15.81
CA ILE A 118 -3.75 2.59 17.20
C ILE A 118 -2.89 1.66 18.05
N LEU A 119 -2.19 2.21 19.04
CA LEU A 119 -1.56 1.43 20.09
C LEU A 119 -2.59 1.12 21.15
N ILE A 120 -2.65 -0.14 21.54
CA ILE A 120 -3.52 -0.62 22.60
C ILE A 120 -2.65 -1.10 23.74
N ARG A 121 -2.97 -0.66 24.95
CA ARG A 121 -2.23 -1.09 26.13
C ARG A 121 -2.42 -2.59 26.41
N GLU A 122 -1.32 -3.30 26.69
CA GLU A 122 -1.33 -4.77 26.83
C GLU A 122 -2.13 -5.31 28.02
N ASP A 123 -2.17 -4.60 29.15
CA ASP A 123 -2.88 -4.97 30.39
C ASP A 123 -4.33 -4.43 30.41
N TYR A 124 -4.80 -3.84 29.32
CA TYR A 124 -6.17 -3.33 29.26
C TYR A 124 -7.20 -4.47 29.18
N VAL A 125 -8.26 -4.34 29.99
CA VAL A 125 -9.42 -5.23 30.00
C VAL A 125 -10.60 -4.47 29.41
N ALA A 126 -11.07 -4.92 28.26
CA ALA A 126 -12.24 -4.35 27.60
C ALA A 126 -13.51 -4.81 28.33
N LYS A 127 -14.37 -3.85 28.64
CA LYS A 127 -15.70 -4.09 29.20
C LYS A 127 -16.71 -4.03 28.06
N ILE A 128 -17.38 -5.14 27.80
CA ILE A 128 -18.31 -5.29 26.69
C ILE A 128 -19.72 -5.52 27.24
N ASP A 129 -20.64 -4.62 26.94
CA ASP A 129 -22.05 -4.80 27.28
C ASP A 129 -22.71 -5.70 26.23
N LYS A 130 -23.00 -6.95 26.58
CA LYS A 130 -23.84 -7.84 25.76
C LYS A 130 -25.14 -8.09 26.48
N ASN A 131 -26.24 -7.57 25.93
CA ASN A 131 -27.60 -7.82 26.42
C ASN A 131 -27.79 -7.55 27.92
N GLY A 132 -27.10 -6.54 28.47
CA GLY A 132 -27.18 -6.17 29.89
C GLY A 132 -26.17 -6.83 30.82
N THR A 133 -25.33 -7.76 30.32
CA THR A 133 -24.23 -8.35 31.10
C THR A 133 -22.89 -7.74 30.64
N VAL A 134 -22.13 -7.21 31.60
CA VAL A 134 -20.78 -6.66 31.37
C VAL A 134 -19.79 -7.82 31.34
N GLU A 135 -19.30 -8.18 30.15
CA GLU A 135 -18.26 -9.19 29.95
C GLU A 135 -16.89 -8.49 29.97
N GLU A 136 -16.00 -8.88 30.88
CA GLU A 136 -14.63 -8.35 30.95
C GLU A 136 -13.67 -9.27 30.18
N LYS A 137 -12.95 -8.73 29.19
CA LYS A 137 -11.98 -9.49 28.38
C LYS A 137 -10.62 -8.82 28.32
N PRO A 138 -9.52 -9.54 28.65
CA PRO A 138 -8.18 -9.03 28.41
C PRO A 138 -7.95 -8.79 26.91
N VAL A 139 -7.56 -7.57 26.55
CA VAL A 139 -7.39 -7.22 25.12
C VAL A 139 -6.21 -7.97 24.49
N LYS A 140 -5.23 -8.41 25.28
CA LYS A 140 -4.16 -9.29 24.82
C LYS A 140 -4.70 -10.60 24.21
N GLU A 141 -5.72 -11.19 24.81
CA GLU A 141 -6.35 -12.42 24.31
C GLU A 141 -7.19 -12.14 23.06
N VAL A 142 -7.97 -11.06 23.07
CA VAL A 142 -8.76 -10.60 21.92
C VAL A 142 -7.83 -10.35 20.72
N TYR A 143 -6.74 -9.61 20.92
CA TYR A 143 -5.77 -9.34 19.87
C TYR A 143 -5.12 -10.62 19.33
N THR A 144 -4.75 -11.55 20.20
CA THR A 144 -4.13 -12.82 19.79
C THR A 144 -5.11 -13.68 18.98
N LYS A 145 -6.37 -13.77 19.41
CA LYS A 145 -7.45 -14.44 18.68
C LYS A 145 -7.61 -13.86 17.26
N TRP A 146 -7.79 -12.55 17.15
CA TRP A 146 -8.00 -11.90 15.85
C TRP A 146 -6.76 -11.89 14.96
N LYS A 147 -5.55 -11.93 15.55
CA LYS A 147 -4.30 -12.07 14.79
C LYS A 147 -4.16 -13.47 14.15
N GLN A 148 -4.68 -14.51 14.80
CA GLN A 148 -4.71 -15.87 14.24
C GLN A 148 -5.81 -16.04 13.20
N GLU A 149 -6.86 -15.22 13.26
CA GLU A 149 -8.02 -15.33 12.38
C GLU A 149 -7.73 -14.81 10.96
N LYS A 150 -7.84 -15.69 9.97
CA LYS A 150 -7.54 -15.36 8.56
C LYS A 150 -8.44 -14.27 7.96
N LYS A 151 -9.65 -14.08 8.50
CA LYS A 151 -10.67 -13.15 7.97
C LYS A 151 -11.22 -12.23 9.06
N TRP A 152 -10.33 -11.46 9.68
CA TRP A 152 -10.73 -10.50 10.71
C TRP A 152 -11.63 -9.38 10.17
N ARG A 153 -12.44 -8.77 11.05
CA ARG A 153 -13.31 -7.63 10.72
C ARG A 153 -13.03 -6.47 11.66
N ILE A 154 -12.59 -5.34 11.11
CA ILE A 154 -12.19 -4.17 11.92
C ILE A 154 -13.32 -3.68 12.85
N GLY A 155 -14.56 -3.69 12.38
CA GLY A 155 -15.70 -3.23 13.17
C GLY A 155 -16.05 -4.15 14.34
N GLU A 156 -15.79 -5.46 14.23
CA GLU A 156 -16.01 -6.42 15.32
C GLU A 156 -14.85 -6.36 16.31
N PHE A 157 -13.61 -6.33 15.80
CA PHE A 157 -12.42 -6.12 16.61
C PHE A 157 -12.49 -4.85 17.45
N MET A 158 -12.85 -3.70 16.86
CA MET A 158 -12.95 -2.43 17.60
C MET A 158 -14.01 -2.45 18.70
N LYS A 159 -15.08 -3.25 18.53
CA LYS A 159 -16.12 -3.44 19.55
C LYS A 159 -15.66 -4.38 20.66
N GLU A 160 -14.96 -5.47 20.33
CA GLU A 160 -14.44 -6.41 21.33
C GLU A 160 -13.27 -5.86 22.13
N SER A 161 -12.49 -4.94 21.56
CA SER A 161 -11.32 -4.32 22.21
C SER A 161 -11.59 -2.93 22.79
N ASN A 162 -12.79 -2.39 22.63
CA ASN A 162 -13.15 -0.99 22.89
C ASN A 162 -12.25 0.06 22.18
N ALA A 163 -11.51 -0.35 21.14
CA ALA A 163 -10.65 0.54 20.35
C ALA A 163 -11.45 1.55 19.51
N ASP A 164 -12.77 1.40 19.43
CA ASP A 164 -13.67 2.37 18.78
C ASP A 164 -13.63 3.77 19.43
N MET A 165 -13.18 3.85 20.69
CA MET A 165 -12.94 5.10 21.43
C MET A 165 -11.75 5.90 20.88
N ALA A 166 -10.75 5.19 20.35
CA ALA A 166 -9.53 5.72 19.77
C ALA A 166 -9.56 5.83 18.23
N PHE A 167 -10.75 5.65 17.63
CA PHE A 167 -10.97 5.86 16.21
C PHE A 167 -11.54 7.26 15.94
N ILE A 168 -10.70 8.29 16.09
CA ILE A 168 -11.14 9.69 16.15
C ILE A 168 -10.86 10.45 14.85
N THR A 169 -9.67 10.32 14.27
CA THR A 169 -9.23 11.12 13.13
C THR A 169 -9.97 10.78 11.83
N PRO A 170 -10.12 9.50 11.43
CA PRO A 170 -10.70 9.17 10.12
C PRO A 170 -12.13 9.69 9.93
N PRO A 171 -13.06 9.57 10.91
CA PRO A 171 -14.38 10.17 10.80
C PRO A 171 -14.42 11.70 10.77
N LYS A 172 -13.35 12.38 11.20
CA LYS A 172 -13.24 13.84 11.19
C LYS A 172 -12.70 14.38 9.87
N ILE A 173 -11.76 13.66 9.24
CA ILE A 173 -11.07 14.11 8.03
C ILE A 173 -11.78 13.71 6.73
N VAL A 174 -12.60 12.66 6.78
CA VAL A 174 -13.40 12.19 5.65
C VAL A 174 -14.72 12.94 5.65
N SER A 175 -14.94 13.76 4.63
CA SER A 175 -16.14 14.57 4.41
C SER A 175 -17.24 13.78 3.70
N GLU A 176 -16.87 13.02 2.67
CA GLU A 176 -17.80 12.18 1.90
C GLU A 176 -17.15 10.85 1.48
N ILE A 177 -17.98 9.82 1.37
CA ILE A 177 -17.61 8.55 0.73
C ILE A 177 -18.54 8.34 -0.46
N LYS A 178 -17.96 8.29 -1.66
CA LYS A 178 -18.71 8.07 -2.89
C LYS A 178 -19.07 6.60 -3.03
N VAL A 179 -20.32 6.33 -3.40
CA VAL A 179 -20.86 4.98 -3.52
C VAL A 179 -21.43 4.77 -4.91
N TRP A 180 -21.19 3.61 -5.49
CA TRP A 180 -21.82 3.18 -6.74
C TRP A 180 -22.44 1.80 -6.57
N LYS A 181 -23.59 1.58 -7.20
CA LYS A 181 -24.13 0.24 -7.43
C LYS A 181 -23.42 -0.35 -8.64
N SER A 182 -22.48 -1.25 -8.38
CA SER A 182 -21.70 -1.91 -9.41
C SER A 182 -22.32 -3.27 -9.76
N THR A 183 -21.86 -3.86 -10.86
CA THR A 183 -22.00 -5.29 -11.17
C THR A 183 -20.63 -5.83 -11.56
N VAL A 184 -20.48 -7.15 -11.64
CA VAL A 184 -19.23 -7.78 -12.10
C VAL A 184 -18.92 -7.35 -13.53
N THR A 185 -19.92 -7.39 -14.43
CA THR A 185 -19.76 -6.96 -15.82
C THR A 185 -19.30 -5.51 -15.91
N LYS A 186 -19.92 -4.60 -15.14
CA LYS A 186 -19.52 -3.20 -15.09
C LYS A 186 -18.06 -3.06 -14.62
N ALA A 187 -17.65 -3.79 -13.57
CA ALA A 187 -16.27 -3.76 -13.10
C ALA A 187 -15.26 -4.26 -14.13
N ILE A 188 -15.60 -5.29 -14.93
CA ILE A 188 -14.71 -5.84 -15.97
C ILE A 188 -14.53 -4.88 -17.13
N ILE A 189 -15.59 -4.20 -17.58
CA ILE A 189 -15.49 -3.17 -18.63
C ILE A 189 -14.93 -1.83 -18.11
N GLY A 190 -14.43 -1.78 -16.87
CA GLY A 190 -13.86 -0.58 -16.25
C GLY A 190 -14.89 0.45 -15.77
N SER A 191 -16.18 0.12 -15.77
CA SER A 191 -17.26 0.97 -15.25
C SER A 191 -17.42 0.81 -13.74
N ARG A 192 -17.65 1.93 -13.04
CA ARG A 192 -17.87 1.95 -11.58
C ARG A 192 -19.28 1.55 -11.18
N GLY A 193 -20.22 1.50 -12.12
CA GLY A 193 -21.63 1.31 -11.79
C GLY A 193 -22.46 2.58 -11.90
N GLU A 194 -23.70 2.47 -11.43
CA GLU A 194 -24.59 3.62 -11.25
C GLU A 194 -24.23 4.35 -9.96
N PRO A 195 -24.07 5.68 -9.98
CA PRO A 195 -23.77 6.44 -8.78
C PRO A 195 -24.96 6.39 -7.82
N LEU A 196 -24.67 6.13 -6.54
CA LEU A 196 -25.61 6.26 -5.43
C LEU A 196 -25.32 7.55 -4.67
N PRO A 197 -26.26 8.06 -3.85
CA PRO A 197 -26.00 9.18 -2.97
C PRO A 197 -24.74 8.94 -2.12
N PRO A 198 -23.83 9.92 -2.01
CA PRO A 198 -22.63 9.78 -1.20
C PRO A 198 -22.99 9.68 0.28
N LEU A 199 -22.18 8.96 1.05
CA LEU A 199 -22.33 8.89 2.50
C LEU A 199 -21.70 10.13 3.14
N THR A 200 -22.52 10.92 3.81
CA THR A 200 -22.14 12.12 4.56
C THR A 200 -22.38 11.99 6.06
N ASP A 201 -23.20 11.01 6.47
CA ASP A 201 -23.51 10.76 7.88
C ASP A 201 -22.29 10.28 8.65
N LYS A 202 -21.96 10.94 9.77
CA LYS A 202 -20.78 10.63 10.60
C LYS A 202 -20.71 9.16 11.02
N LYS A 203 -21.86 8.52 11.27
CA LYS A 203 -21.94 7.10 11.67
C LYS A 203 -21.55 6.17 10.51
N ASP A 204 -22.02 6.45 9.30
CA ASP A 204 -21.70 5.66 8.12
C ASP A 204 -20.28 5.93 7.64
N ILE A 205 -19.82 7.19 7.71
CA ILE A 205 -18.43 7.54 7.48
C ILE A 205 -17.53 6.78 8.46
N LYS A 206 -17.84 6.76 9.77
CA LYS A 206 -17.04 6.01 10.76
C LYS A 206 -16.94 4.53 10.40
N LYS A 207 -18.07 3.92 10.02
CA LYS A 207 -18.13 2.50 9.66
C LYS A 207 -17.37 2.18 8.37
N GLU A 208 -17.59 2.94 7.30
CA GLU A 208 -17.01 2.65 5.99
C GLU A 208 -15.56 3.13 5.87
N SER A 209 -15.17 4.23 6.53
CA SER A 209 -13.75 4.64 6.62
C SER A 209 -12.90 3.59 7.33
N ALA A 210 -13.40 2.96 8.40
CA ALA A 210 -12.74 1.84 9.06
C ALA A 210 -12.55 0.65 8.09
N ARG A 211 -13.58 0.29 7.31
CA ARG A 211 -13.51 -0.79 6.31
C ARG A 211 -12.56 -0.46 5.15
N LEU A 212 -12.49 0.80 4.74
CA LEU A 212 -11.53 1.28 3.74
C LEU A 212 -10.10 1.19 4.28
N LEU A 213 -9.86 1.62 5.52
CA LEU A 213 -8.57 1.46 6.20
C LEU A 213 -8.16 -0.01 6.30
N GLN A 214 -9.10 -0.89 6.68
CA GLN A 214 -8.87 -2.34 6.68
C GLN A 214 -8.51 -2.86 5.29
N THR A 215 -9.17 -2.39 4.23
CA THR A 215 -8.87 -2.81 2.85
C THR A 215 -7.47 -2.40 2.42
N ARG A 216 -7.00 -1.23 2.87
CA ARG A 216 -5.67 -0.70 2.58
C ARG A 216 -4.59 -1.44 3.37
N MET A 217 -4.75 -1.52 4.69
CA MET A 217 -3.70 -2.00 5.60
C MET A 217 -3.69 -3.53 5.75
N LYS A 218 -4.81 -4.18 5.43
CA LYS A 218 -5.10 -5.63 5.41
C LYS A 218 -4.89 -6.36 6.73
N ASP A 219 -3.70 -6.27 7.30
CA ASP A 219 -3.31 -6.99 8.50
C ASP A 219 -3.69 -6.20 9.75
N LEU A 220 -4.07 -6.92 10.80
CA LEU A 220 -4.41 -6.34 12.10
C LEU A 220 -3.23 -5.54 12.64
N SER A 221 -2.01 -6.09 12.56
CA SER A 221 -0.77 -5.48 13.07
C SER A 221 -0.38 -4.17 12.40
N ASN A 222 -0.90 -3.90 11.21
CA ASN A 222 -0.61 -2.65 10.50
C ASN A 222 -1.50 -1.50 11.01
N LEU A 223 -2.67 -1.82 11.59
CA LEU A 223 -3.62 -0.85 12.15
C LEU A 223 -3.61 -0.78 13.67
N PHE A 224 -3.34 -1.91 14.33
CA PHE A 224 -3.41 -2.04 15.78
C PHE A 224 -2.19 -2.82 16.27
N SER A 225 -1.57 -2.37 17.36
CA SER A 225 -0.54 -3.15 18.03
C SER A 225 -0.66 -3.04 19.54
N LEU A 226 -0.23 -4.09 20.23
CA LEU A 226 -0.13 -4.08 21.68
C LEU A 226 1.14 -3.34 22.07
N ALA A 227 1.01 -2.38 23.00
CA ALA A 227 2.12 -1.61 23.53
C ALA A 227 2.16 -1.74 25.07
N LYS A 228 3.38 -1.80 25.60
CA LYS A 228 3.62 -1.55 27.01
C LYS A 228 3.51 -0.05 27.24
N ILE A 229 2.46 0.36 27.95
CA ILE A 229 2.25 1.75 28.33
C ILE A 229 2.40 1.78 29.86
N GLU A 230 3.58 2.15 30.31
CA GLU A 230 3.89 2.24 31.73
C GLU A 230 3.36 3.57 32.25
N THR A 231 2.56 3.53 33.31
CA THR A 231 2.03 4.71 33.98
C THR A 231 2.59 4.73 35.40
N LYS A 232 3.39 5.75 35.72
CA LYS A 232 3.93 5.98 37.06
C LYS A 232 2.82 6.50 37.98
N GLU A 233 3.00 6.33 39.29
CA GLU A 233 2.04 6.76 40.32
C GLU A 233 1.75 8.26 40.27
N ASP A 234 2.70 9.06 39.79
CA ASP A 234 2.58 10.51 39.57
C ASP A 234 1.67 10.90 38.38
N GLY A 235 1.06 9.92 37.70
CA GLY A 235 0.24 10.13 36.50
C GLY A 235 1.07 10.40 35.24
N THR A 236 2.38 10.16 35.26
CA THR A 236 3.22 10.25 34.04
C THR A 236 3.20 8.92 33.31
N PHE A 237 2.98 8.92 31.99
CA PHE A 237 3.05 7.70 31.18
C PHE A 237 4.15 7.75 30.13
N GLU A 238 4.69 6.58 29.77
CA GLU A 238 5.65 6.40 28.70
C GLU A 238 5.20 5.25 27.78
N ALA A 239 5.25 5.50 26.47
CA ALA A 239 4.98 4.51 25.43
C ALA A 239 6.01 4.64 24.31
N THR A 240 6.34 3.52 23.68
CA THR A 240 7.30 3.46 22.59
C THR A 240 6.63 2.94 21.33
N PHE A 241 6.83 3.61 20.19
CA PHE A 241 6.30 3.20 18.90
C PHE A 241 7.35 3.26 17.81
N LYS A 242 7.54 2.17 17.07
CA LYS A 242 8.43 2.16 15.90
C LYS A 242 7.65 2.56 14.64
N LEU A 243 8.01 3.69 14.05
CA LEU A 243 7.42 4.14 12.79
C LEU A 243 7.89 3.21 11.66
N PRO A 244 7.00 2.70 10.77
CA PRO A 244 7.42 1.83 9.68
C PRO A 244 8.43 2.49 8.73
N ASP A 245 9.35 1.69 8.18
CA ASP A 245 10.40 2.17 7.26
C ASP A 245 9.85 2.86 6.00
N ASN A 246 8.61 2.52 5.64
CA ASN A 246 7.89 3.00 4.46
C ASN A 246 6.84 4.09 4.78
N ALA A 247 6.91 4.70 5.97
CA ALA A 247 5.99 5.74 6.40
C ALA A 247 5.96 6.95 5.44
N PRO A 248 4.79 7.53 5.15
CA PRO A 248 4.67 8.73 4.33
C PRO A 248 5.37 9.95 4.99
N PRO A 249 5.89 10.92 4.21
CA PRO A 249 6.41 12.16 4.75
C PRO A 249 5.28 13.12 5.13
N GLY A 250 5.57 14.11 5.97
CA GLY A 250 4.66 15.19 6.35
C GLY A 250 4.26 15.13 7.82
N ALA A 251 3.27 15.93 8.20
CA ALA A 251 2.84 16.03 9.59
C ALA A 251 1.95 14.86 10.04
N TYR A 252 2.20 14.39 11.25
CA TYR A 252 1.48 13.37 11.99
C TYR A 252 0.85 13.96 13.23
N SER A 253 -0.21 13.32 13.70
CA SER A 253 -0.90 13.64 14.95
C SER A 253 -0.89 12.41 15.86
N VAL A 254 -0.59 12.63 17.13
CA VAL A 254 -0.63 11.64 18.21
C VAL A 254 -1.65 12.08 19.24
N ILE A 255 -2.60 11.21 19.56
CA ILE A 255 -3.67 11.49 20.52
C ILE A 255 -3.71 10.33 21.54
N ALA A 256 -3.53 10.63 22.82
CA ALA A 256 -3.72 9.67 23.89
C ALA A 256 -5.19 9.67 24.32
N VAL A 257 -5.73 8.47 24.51
CA VAL A 257 -7.13 8.25 24.84
C VAL A 257 -7.19 7.43 26.12
N VAL A 258 -7.70 8.06 27.18
CA VAL A 258 -7.94 7.42 28.47
C VAL A 258 -9.31 6.76 28.44
N ASN A 259 -10.36 7.51 28.11
CA ASN A 259 -11.72 7.00 27.97
C ASN A 259 -12.48 7.76 26.86
N LYS A 260 -13.82 7.61 26.76
CA LYS A 260 -14.62 8.28 25.72
C LYS A 260 -14.58 9.81 25.82
N GLU A 261 -14.44 10.34 27.03
CA GLU A 261 -14.57 11.76 27.38
C GLU A 261 -13.19 12.45 27.52
N VAL A 262 -12.23 11.74 28.12
CA VAL A 262 -10.88 12.20 28.44
C VAL A 262 -9.91 11.78 27.34
N LYS A 263 -9.48 12.79 26.57
CA LYS A 263 -8.55 12.68 25.44
C LYS A 263 -7.54 13.81 25.51
N SER A 264 -6.33 13.56 25.02
CA SER A 264 -5.33 14.61 24.88
C SER A 264 -5.63 15.55 23.71
N ASP A 265 -5.01 16.72 23.75
CA ASP A 265 -4.81 17.50 22.53
C ASP A 265 -3.86 16.76 21.57
N PRO A 266 -3.98 16.97 20.25
CA PRO A 266 -3.14 16.33 19.26
C PRO A 266 -1.70 16.87 19.31
N ALA A 267 -0.75 16.03 19.74
CA ALA A 267 0.68 16.31 19.60
C ALA A 267 1.11 16.06 18.15
N LYS A 268 1.88 16.98 17.55
CA LYS A 268 2.30 16.88 16.16
C LYS A 268 3.78 16.56 16.04
N PHE A 269 4.14 15.76 15.05
CA PHE A 269 5.52 15.57 14.62
C PHE A 269 5.58 15.48 13.10
N THR A 270 6.77 15.66 12.53
CA THR A 270 7.01 15.60 11.09
C THR A 270 7.82 14.36 10.74
N CYS A 271 7.37 13.62 9.73
CA CYS A 271 8.15 12.55 9.11
C CYS A 271 8.88 13.11 7.88
N GLU A 272 10.21 13.00 7.87
CA GLU A 272 11.03 13.38 6.74
C GLU A 272 11.45 12.17 5.91
N VAL A 273 11.44 12.35 4.59
CA VAL A 273 11.93 11.36 3.63
C VAL A 273 13.04 12.01 2.84
N SER A 274 14.21 11.36 2.83
CA SER A 274 15.38 11.78 2.07
C SER A 274 15.73 10.74 1.01
N PHE A 275 16.36 11.22 -0.07
CA PHE A 275 16.87 10.38 -1.14
C PHE A 275 17.82 9.30 -0.57
N PRO A 276 17.72 8.01 -0.99
CA PRO A 276 17.03 7.49 -2.19
C PRO A 276 15.57 7.07 -1.99
N LYS A 277 14.99 7.26 -0.79
CA LYS A 277 13.57 7.00 -0.57
C LYS A 277 12.75 8.13 -1.19
N VAL A 278 11.70 7.76 -1.92
CA VAL A 278 10.76 8.68 -2.54
C VAL A 278 9.34 8.31 -2.10
N TYR A 279 8.53 9.32 -1.85
CA TYR A 279 7.13 9.13 -1.52
C TYR A 279 6.29 8.92 -2.78
N PHE A 280 5.48 7.86 -2.79
CA PHE A 280 4.54 7.57 -3.87
C PHE A 280 3.13 7.97 -3.44
N PRO A 281 2.55 9.08 -3.95
CA PRO A 281 1.28 9.61 -3.45
C PRO A 281 0.10 8.64 -3.61
N VAL A 282 0.08 7.89 -4.72
CA VAL A 282 -0.99 6.92 -5.00
C VAL A 282 -0.89 5.69 -4.09
N ALA A 283 0.32 5.20 -3.83
CA ALA A 283 0.54 4.13 -2.86
C ALA A 283 0.37 4.61 -1.41
N GLY A 284 0.70 5.87 -1.15
CA GLY A 284 0.83 6.46 0.17
C GLY A 284 1.93 5.85 1.02
N THR A 285 2.97 5.30 0.38
CA THR A 285 4.14 4.72 1.03
C THR A 285 5.41 5.34 0.47
N SER A 286 6.45 5.36 1.30
CA SER A 286 7.79 5.80 0.91
C SER A 286 8.64 4.57 0.66
N THR A 287 9.27 4.46 -0.51
CA THR A 287 10.18 3.35 -0.80
C THR A 287 11.41 3.82 -1.56
N ASN A 288 12.48 3.03 -1.50
CA ASN A 288 13.67 3.27 -2.30
C ASN A 288 13.31 3.13 -3.78
N VAL A 289 13.58 4.15 -4.59
CA VAL A 289 13.23 4.17 -6.02
C VAL A 289 13.98 3.11 -6.84
N PHE A 290 15.21 2.78 -6.45
CA PHE A 290 16.06 1.87 -7.23
C PHE A 290 15.61 0.42 -7.15
N GLY A 291 15.10 -0.01 -5.99
CA GLY A 291 14.73 -1.40 -5.75
C GLY A 291 13.63 -1.89 -6.72
N PRO A 292 12.43 -1.28 -6.73
CA PRO A 292 11.36 -1.64 -7.63
C PRO A 292 11.74 -1.47 -9.11
N LEU A 293 12.59 -0.49 -9.44
CA LEU A 293 13.04 -0.22 -10.81
C LEU A 293 13.95 -1.32 -11.34
N ILE A 294 14.97 -1.71 -10.58
CA ILE A 294 15.89 -2.80 -10.97
C ILE A 294 15.13 -4.12 -11.06
N LEU A 295 14.24 -4.35 -10.10
CA LEU A 295 13.40 -5.56 -10.07
C LEU A 295 12.48 -5.64 -11.29
N SER A 296 11.79 -4.54 -11.64
CA SER A 296 10.92 -4.49 -12.82
C SER A 296 11.70 -4.65 -14.11
N LEU A 297 12.86 -3.99 -14.23
CA LEU A 297 13.75 -4.12 -15.39
C LEU A 297 14.18 -5.57 -15.60
N ALA A 298 14.65 -6.25 -14.54
CA ALA A 298 15.08 -7.64 -14.61
C ALA A 298 13.90 -8.55 -15.03
N ILE A 299 12.77 -8.48 -14.31
CA ILE A 299 11.63 -9.37 -14.55
C ILE A 299 11.00 -9.13 -15.92
N CYS A 300 10.86 -7.88 -16.37
CA CYS A 300 10.32 -7.59 -17.70
C CYS A 300 11.28 -8.05 -18.79
N THR A 301 12.60 -7.91 -18.60
CA THR A 301 13.59 -8.40 -19.58
C THR A 301 13.50 -9.92 -19.72
N PHE A 302 13.54 -10.67 -18.62
CA PHE A 302 13.36 -12.13 -18.64
C PHE A 302 11.97 -12.51 -19.16
N GLY A 303 10.94 -11.77 -18.77
CA GLY A 303 9.56 -11.98 -19.21
C GLY A 303 9.37 -11.83 -20.72
N VAL A 304 10.08 -10.89 -21.36
CA VAL A 304 10.10 -10.73 -22.81
C VAL A 304 10.86 -11.87 -23.48
N ILE A 305 12.03 -12.25 -22.95
CA ILE A 305 12.84 -13.36 -23.48
C ILE A 305 12.05 -14.68 -23.45
N MET A 306 11.32 -14.93 -22.37
CA MET A 306 10.49 -16.12 -22.21
C MET A 306 9.11 -16.03 -22.89
N GLY A 307 8.70 -14.83 -23.33
CA GLY A 307 7.37 -14.59 -23.91
C GLY A 307 6.21 -14.61 -22.90
N ALA A 308 6.48 -14.56 -21.59
CA ALA A 308 5.49 -14.75 -20.53
C ALA A 308 4.99 -13.45 -19.86
N GLY A 309 5.42 -12.27 -20.32
CA GLY A 309 4.90 -10.98 -19.85
C GLY A 309 5.37 -10.51 -18.47
N GLY A 310 6.04 -11.34 -17.66
CA GLY A 310 6.69 -10.95 -16.39
C GLY A 310 5.75 -10.48 -15.24
N GLY A 311 4.53 -10.00 -15.54
CA GLY A 311 3.61 -9.43 -14.56
C GLY A 311 3.13 -10.40 -13.48
N PHE A 312 3.02 -11.69 -13.81
CA PHE A 312 2.64 -12.73 -12.84
C PHE A 312 3.70 -12.94 -11.75
N ILE A 313 4.97 -12.59 -12.02
CA ILE A 313 6.09 -12.62 -11.07
C ILE A 313 6.25 -11.24 -10.42
N LEU A 314 6.18 -10.16 -11.21
CA LEU A 314 6.40 -8.80 -10.73
C LEU A 314 5.36 -8.37 -9.69
N ASN A 315 4.08 -8.73 -9.89
CA ASN A 315 3.00 -8.42 -8.95
C ASN A 315 3.27 -8.93 -7.52
N PRO A 316 3.42 -10.26 -7.29
CA PRO A 316 3.64 -10.78 -5.94
C PRO A 316 4.94 -10.26 -5.31
N LEU A 317 6.02 -10.07 -6.08
CA LEU A 317 7.26 -9.56 -5.53
C LEU A 317 7.15 -8.10 -5.06
N LEU A 318 6.45 -7.24 -5.81
CA LEU A 318 6.21 -5.86 -5.38
C LEU A 318 5.35 -5.77 -4.12
N ILE A 319 4.38 -6.68 -3.98
CA ILE A 319 3.52 -6.75 -2.80
C ILE A 319 4.30 -7.28 -1.59
N LEU A 320 5.05 -8.38 -1.73
CA LEU A 320 5.70 -9.05 -0.62
C LEU A 320 6.94 -8.31 -0.10
N ILE A 321 7.74 -7.73 -1.01
CA ILE A 321 8.99 -7.07 -0.62
C ILE A 321 8.73 -5.63 -0.20
N TYR A 322 7.93 -4.89 -0.98
CA TYR A 322 7.74 -3.45 -0.79
C TYR A 322 6.43 -3.09 -0.09
N HIS A 323 5.57 -4.06 0.22
CA HIS A 323 4.31 -3.85 0.94
C HIS A 323 3.41 -2.79 0.29
N ILE A 324 3.47 -2.67 -1.04
CA ILE A 324 2.68 -1.70 -1.80
C ILE A 324 1.23 -2.21 -1.91
N PRO A 325 0.21 -1.34 -1.78
CA PRO A 325 -1.18 -1.74 -1.92
C PRO A 325 -1.45 -2.43 -3.27
N HIS A 326 -2.13 -3.58 -3.23
CA HIS A 326 -2.36 -4.45 -4.40
C HIS A 326 -2.98 -3.72 -5.60
N GLY A 327 -3.94 -2.82 -5.37
CA GLY A 327 -4.59 -2.07 -6.44
C GLY A 327 -3.62 -1.15 -7.18
N VAL A 328 -2.65 -0.57 -6.46
CA VAL A 328 -1.62 0.30 -7.03
C VAL A 328 -0.58 -0.51 -7.80
N VAL A 329 -0.19 -1.67 -7.26
CA VAL A 329 0.70 -2.62 -7.97
C VAL A 329 0.07 -3.07 -9.28
N ALA A 330 -1.19 -3.54 -9.25
CA ALA A 330 -1.89 -3.97 -10.45
C ALA A 330 -1.98 -2.83 -11.49
N GLY A 331 -2.36 -1.62 -11.04
CA GLY A 331 -2.42 -0.43 -11.89
C GLY A 331 -1.08 -0.04 -12.53
N SER A 332 0.03 -0.22 -11.82
CA SER A 332 1.38 0.17 -12.28
C SER A 332 2.01 -0.91 -13.16
N VAL A 333 1.78 -2.19 -12.86
CA VAL A 333 2.37 -3.31 -13.61
C VAL A 333 1.69 -3.51 -14.96
N MET A 334 0.38 -3.27 -15.07
CA MET A 334 -0.36 -3.38 -16.34
C MET A 334 0.31 -2.60 -17.50
N PRO A 335 0.55 -1.29 -17.42
CA PRO A 335 1.22 -0.55 -18.50
C PRO A 335 2.69 -0.97 -18.64
N THR A 336 3.38 -1.29 -17.54
CA THR A 336 4.78 -1.74 -17.57
C THR A 336 4.94 -2.98 -18.45
N VAL A 337 4.08 -3.98 -18.24
CA VAL A 337 4.06 -5.21 -19.03
C VAL A 337 3.60 -4.95 -20.46
N LEU A 338 2.60 -4.10 -20.66
CA LEU A 338 2.12 -3.75 -22.01
C LEU A 338 3.27 -3.18 -22.86
N PHE A 339 4.03 -2.21 -22.33
CA PHE A 339 5.14 -1.59 -23.05
C PHE A 339 6.31 -2.55 -23.24
N SER A 340 6.63 -3.40 -22.25
CA SER A 340 7.69 -4.40 -22.40
C SER A 340 7.34 -5.42 -23.49
N GLN A 341 6.10 -5.90 -23.52
CA GLN A 341 5.63 -6.85 -24.53
C GLN A 341 5.53 -6.22 -25.91
N ALA A 342 5.05 -4.97 -26.03
CA ALA A 342 5.04 -4.24 -27.30
C ALA A 342 6.46 -4.10 -27.88
N THR A 343 7.43 -3.77 -27.03
CA THR A 343 8.85 -3.70 -27.42
C THR A 343 9.38 -5.07 -27.84
N GLY A 344 9.01 -6.13 -27.12
CA GLY A 344 9.31 -7.52 -27.49
C GLY A 344 8.77 -7.89 -28.87
N ILE A 345 7.48 -7.68 -29.11
CA ILE A 345 6.82 -7.95 -30.40
C ILE A 345 7.51 -7.19 -31.52
N TYR A 346 7.83 -5.91 -31.32
CA TYR A 346 8.53 -5.10 -32.31
C TYR A 346 9.91 -5.69 -32.66
N ASN A 347 10.71 -6.04 -31.65
CA ASN A 347 12.05 -6.58 -31.85
C ASN A 347 12.03 -7.98 -32.48
N TYR A 348 11.15 -8.88 -32.01
CA TYR A 348 11.00 -10.22 -32.59
C TYR A 348 10.39 -10.19 -34.00
N SER A 349 9.53 -9.21 -34.30
CA SER A 349 9.01 -9.00 -35.65
C SER A 349 10.13 -8.58 -36.61
N LYS A 350 11.05 -7.70 -36.19
CA LYS A 350 12.16 -7.25 -37.05
C LYS A 350 13.08 -8.38 -37.49
N ILE A 351 13.27 -9.39 -36.65
CA ILE A 351 14.12 -10.55 -36.95
C ILE A 351 13.34 -11.70 -37.60
N GLY A 352 12.06 -11.51 -37.93
CA GLY A 352 11.22 -12.51 -38.61
C GLY A 352 10.88 -13.73 -37.75
N PHE A 353 10.95 -13.62 -36.42
CA PHE A 353 10.73 -14.74 -35.50
C PHE A 353 9.25 -15.00 -35.17
N ILE A 354 8.35 -14.09 -35.55
CA ILE A 354 6.93 -14.16 -35.17
C ILE A 354 6.12 -14.82 -36.28
N ASN A 355 5.46 -15.93 -35.94
CA ASN A 355 4.34 -16.43 -36.72
C ASN A 355 3.07 -15.66 -36.35
N TRP A 356 2.71 -14.67 -37.18
CA TRP A 356 1.56 -13.79 -36.92
C TRP A 356 0.23 -14.51 -36.84
N LYS A 357 0.03 -15.56 -37.65
CA LYS A 357 -1.22 -16.34 -37.62
C LYS A 357 -1.38 -17.03 -36.26
N LEU A 358 -0.33 -17.66 -35.76
CA LEU A 358 -0.33 -18.30 -34.44
C LEU A 358 -0.46 -17.25 -33.33
N GLY A 359 0.33 -16.18 -33.40
CA GLY A 359 0.34 -15.12 -32.39
C GLY A 359 -1.01 -14.43 -32.22
N ILE A 360 -1.69 -14.09 -33.33
CA ILE A 360 -3.02 -13.47 -33.30
C ILE A 360 -4.06 -14.46 -32.79
N THR A 361 -4.03 -15.71 -33.25
CA THR A 361 -4.98 -16.75 -32.80
C THR A 361 -4.88 -16.94 -31.29
N VAL A 362 -3.68 -17.18 -30.78
CA VAL A 362 -3.43 -17.32 -29.33
C VAL A 362 -3.80 -16.03 -28.58
N GLY A 363 -3.45 -14.87 -29.13
CA GLY A 363 -3.77 -13.57 -28.55
C GLY A 363 -5.27 -13.34 -28.37
N ILE A 364 -6.10 -13.75 -29.33
CA ILE A 364 -7.56 -13.67 -29.23
C ILE A 364 -8.07 -14.58 -28.11
N PHE A 365 -7.64 -15.84 -28.06
CA PHE A 365 -8.03 -16.75 -26.98
C PHE A 365 -7.55 -16.27 -25.60
N MET A 366 -6.36 -15.66 -25.51
CA MET A 366 -5.87 -15.04 -24.28
C MET A 366 -6.71 -13.82 -23.87
N ALA A 367 -7.12 -12.97 -24.82
CA ALA A 367 -7.98 -11.82 -24.55
C ALA A 367 -9.36 -12.27 -24.05
N LEU A 368 -9.96 -13.27 -24.69
CA LEU A 368 -11.20 -13.90 -24.23
C LEU A 368 -11.03 -14.51 -22.84
N GLY A 369 -9.94 -15.25 -22.60
CA GLY A 369 -9.62 -15.79 -21.27
C GLY A 369 -9.45 -14.70 -20.20
N GLY A 370 -8.82 -13.57 -20.54
CA GLY A 370 -8.67 -12.41 -19.66
C GLY A 370 -10.00 -11.73 -19.33
N PHE A 371 -10.98 -11.80 -20.23
CA PHE A 371 -12.34 -11.27 -20.01
C PHE A 371 -13.21 -12.24 -19.19
N PHE A 372 -13.21 -13.53 -19.53
CA PHE A 372 -14.02 -14.55 -18.84
C PHE A 372 -13.42 -15.01 -17.50
N GLY A 373 -12.10 -14.94 -17.33
CA GLY A 373 -11.41 -15.36 -16.11
C GLY A 373 -11.91 -14.66 -14.84
N PRO A 374 -11.96 -13.32 -14.79
CA PRO A 374 -12.54 -12.58 -13.67
C PRO A 374 -14.01 -12.92 -13.41
N LEU A 375 -14.77 -13.25 -14.47
CA LEU A 375 -16.17 -13.68 -14.40
C LEU A 375 -16.29 -15.03 -13.68
N LEU A 376 -15.42 -15.99 -13.99
CA LEU A 376 -15.37 -17.31 -13.36
C LEU A 376 -14.88 -17.26 -11.91
N ASN A 377 -14.03 -16.28 -11.58
CA ASN A 377 -13.51 -16.06 -10.22
C ASN A 377 -14.59 -15.63 -9.20
N GLN A 378 -15.84 -15.44 -9.62
CA GLN A 378 -16.95 -15.23 -8.70
C GLN A 378 -17.43 -16.52 -8.03
N PHE A 379 -17.22 -17.67 -8.67
CA PHE A 379 -17.64 -18.98 -8.18
C PHE A 379 -16.57 -19.66 -7.31
N VAL A 380 -15.35 -19.11 -7.29
CA VAL A 380 -14.21 -19.65 -6.56
C VAL A 380 -13.85 -18.71 -5.41
N THR A 381 -13.67 -19.25 -4.22
CA THR A 381 -13.23 -18.45 -3.08
C THR A 381 -11.77 -18.04 -3.25
N VAL A 382 -11.37 -16.92 -2.62
CA VAL A 382 -9.97 -16.42 -2.71
C VAL A 382 -8.96 -17.45 -2.21
N ASP A 383 -9.34 -18.26 -1.23
CA ASP A 383 -8.47 -19.28 -0.64
C ASP A 383 -8.27 -20.47 -1.60
N GLU A 384 -9.34 -20.94 -2.24
CA GLU A 384 -9.28 -21.95 -3.29
C GLU A 384 -8.48 -21.46 -4.49
N TYR A 385 -8.70 -20.21 -4.92
CA TYR A 385 -7.95 -19.61 -6.02
C TYR A 385 -6.44 -19.59 -5.73
N LYS A 386 -6.04 -19.16 -4.52
CA LYS A 386 -4.63 -19.15 -4.11
C LYS A 386 -4.04 -20.56 -4.08
N PHE A 387 -4.80 -21.54 -3.61
CA PHE A 387 -4.37 -22.93 -3.54
C PHE A 387 -4.14 -23.51 -4.94
N VAL A 388 -5.12 -23.37 -5.83
CA VAL A 388 -5.03 -23.82 -7.23
C VAL A 388 -3.89 -23.11 -7.95
N PHE A 389 -3.79 -21.79 -7.81
CA PHE A 389 -2.72 -21.00 -8.41
C PHE A 389 -1.34 -21.43 -7.89
N GLY A 390 -1.21 -21.70 -6.59
CA GLY A 390 0.01 -22.22 -5.98
C GLY A 390 0.41 -23.59 -6.53
N ILE A 391 -0.54 -24.51 -6.70
CA ILE A 391 -0.29 -25.82 -7.33
C ILE A 391 0.17 -25.65 -8.78
N VAL A 392 -0.50 -24.79 -9.56
CA VAL A 392 -0.11 -24.51 -10.94
C VAL A 392 1.30 -23.96 -11.01
N LEU A 393 1.67 -23.02 -10.14
CA LEU A 393 3.04 -22.49 -10.07
C LEU A 393 4.06 -23.56 -9.66
N LEU A 394 3.73 -24.44 -8.72
CA LEU A 394 4.60 -25.55 -8.33
C LEU A 394 4.81 -26.56 -9.47
N ILE A 395 3.74 -26.90 -10.19
CA ILE A 395 3.82 -27.75 -11.38
C ILE A 395 4.68 -27.09 -12.44
N LEU A 396 4.49 -25.79 -12.71
CA LEU A 396 5.31 -25.06 -13.66
C LEU A 396 6.77 -25.02 -13.23
N ALA A 397 7.06 -24.74 -11.97
CA ALA A 397 8.42 -24.75 -11.43
C ALA A 397 9.06 -26.14 -11.57
N ALA A 398 8.33 -27.20 -11.21
CA ALA A 398 8.80 -28.58 -11.33
C ALA A 398 9.03 -28.99 -12.79
N LEU A 399 8.12 -28.62 -13.70
CA LEU A 399 8.26 -28.84 -15.14
C LEU A 399 9.47 -28.11 -15.69
N MET A 400 9.69 -26.84 -15.32
CA MET A 400 10.85 -26.08 -15.76
C MET A 400 12.16 -26.69 -15.23
N LEU A 401 12.19 -27.13 -13.97
CA LEU A 401 13.34 -27.83 -13.40
C LEU A 401 13.62 -29.17 -14.09
N TRP A 402 12.57 -29.95 -14.37
CA TRP A 402 12.69 -31.20 -15.11
C TRP A 402 13.23 -30.94 -16.52
N GLN A 403 12.65 -30.00 -17.26
CA GLN A 403 13.09 -29.64 -18.61
C GLN A 403 14.53 -29.13 -18.66
N THR A 404 15.03 -28.55 -17.55
CA THR A 404 16.43 -28.10 -17.43
C THR A 404 17.39 -29.23 -17.06
N THR A 405 16.90 -30.41 -16.68
CA THR A 405 17.73 -31.57 -16.35
C THR A 405 18.37 -32.15 -17.61
N PRO A 406 19.68 -32.49 -17.62
CA PRO A 406 20.41 -32.94 -18.81
C PRO A 406 19.76 -34.14 -19.52
N GLY A 407 19.16 -35.08 -18.78
CA GLY A 407 18.49 -36.25 -19.35
C GLY A 407 17.22 -35.96 -20.18
N TYR A 408 16.58 -34.80 -20.01
CA TYR A 408 15.42 -34.40 -20.83
C TYR A 408 15.86 -33.74 -22.14
N ILE A 409 16.82 -32.81 -22.05
CA ILE A 409 17.41 -32.07 -23.18
C ILE A 409 18.04 -33.05 -24.20
N GLU A 410 18.63 -34.14 -23.71
CA GLU A 410 19.29 -35.15 -24.55
C GLU A 410 18.29 -36.00 -25.36
N LYS A 411 17.06 -36.17 -24.85
CA LYS A 411 16.01 -37.03 -25.41
C LYS A 411 15.06 -36.30 -26.38
N SER A 412 15.02 -34.97 -26.32
CA SER A 412 14.16 -34.11 -27.13
C SER A 412 14.75 -33.84 -28.53
N LYS A 413 14.39 -34.67 -29.52
CA LYS A 413 14.74 -34.43 -30.94
C LYS A 413 14.28 -33.06 -31.46
N LYS A 414 13.18 -32.53 -30.92
CA LYS A 414 12.64 -31.21 -31.27
C LYS A 414 13.51 -30.07 -30.76
N GLU A 415 14.04 -30.14 -29.53
CA GLU A 415 14.92 -29.08 -29.01
C GLU A 415 16.26 -29.05 -29.73
N LYS A 416 16.87 -30.19 -30.06
CA LYS A 416 18.09 -30.22 -30.90
C LYS A 416 17.85 -29.56 -32.26
N ALA A 417 16.74 -29.87 -32.92
CA ALA A 417 16.37 -29.27 -34.20
C ALA A 417 16.08 -27.75 -34.09
N ILE A 418 15.39 -27.32 -33.02
CA ILE A 418 15.14 -25.90 -32.74
C ILE A 418 16.46 -25.17 -32.46
N LEU A 419 17.39 -25.78 -31.71
CA LEU A 419 18.70 -25.18 -31.38
C LEU A 419 19.57 -25.03 -32.63
N GLU A 420 19.58 -26.05 -33.50
CA GLU A 420 20.24 -26.03 -34.82
C GLU A 420 19.65 -24.94 -35.72
N GLU A 421 18.32 -24.85 -35.83
CA GLU A 421 17.64 -23.84 -36.66
C GLU A 421 17.84 -22.41 -36.11
N PHE A 422 17.81 -22.23 -34.78
CA PHE A 422 18.13 -20.96 -34.13
C PHE A 422 19.58 -20.54 -34.40
N LYS A 423 20.54 -21.46 -34.24
CA LYS A 423 21.97 -21.19 -34.53
C LYS A 423 22.17 -20.80 -35.99
N LYS A 424 21.49 -21.48 -36.91
CA LYS A 424 21.54 -21.19 -38.35
C LYS A 424 20.96 -19.79 -38.68
N LYS A 425 19.79 -19.43 -38.12
CA LYS A 425 19.18 -18.10 -38.31
C LYS A 425 20.00 -16.99 -37.63
N ALA A 426 20.55 -17.24 -36.46
CA ALA A 426 21.41 -16.29 -35.76
C ALA A 426 22.74 -16.06 -36.51
N ALA A 427 23.33 -17.10 -37.08
CA ALA A 427 24.52 -17.00 -37.93
C ALA A 427 24.25 -16.20 -39.22
N ALA A 428 23.12 -16.46 -39.89
CA ALA A 428 22.70 -15.70 -41.07
C ALA A 428 22.46 -14.21 -40.76
N ALA A 429 21.85 -13.91 -39.59
CA ALA A 429 21.66 -12.53 -39.13
C ALA A 429 22.98 -11.83 -38.73
N LYS A 430 24.01 -12.59 -38.33
CA LYS A 430 25.36 -12.08 -38.06
C LYS A 430 26.12 -11.78 -39.35
N ALA A 431 26.08 -12.70 -40.32
CA ALA A 431 26.71 -12.53 -41.64
C ALA A 431 26.10 -11.36 -42.43
N GLY A 432 24.78 -11.16 -42.37
CA GLY A 432 24.12 -10.01 -42.99
C GLY A 432 24.42 -8.64 -42.34
N LYS A 433 25.03 -8.62 -41.14
CA LYS A 433 25.49 -7.40 -40.46
C LYS A 433 26.97 -7.09 -40.72
N GLU A 434 27.76 -8.06 -41.19
CA GLU A 434 29.16 -7.86 -41.58
C GLU A 434 29.32 -7.45 -43.05
N GLN A 435 28.26 -7.58 -43.87
CA GLN A 435 28.22 -7.15 -45.27
C GLN A 435 27.58 -5.76 -45.51
N LYS A 436 27.25 -5.02 -44.45
CA LYS A 436 26.78 -3.62 -44.49
C LYS A 436 27.73 -2.75 -43.68
#